data_AF-A0A831LMH2-F1
#
_entry.id   AF-A0A831LMH2-F1
#
_cell.length_a   1.000
_cell.length_b   1.000
_cell.length_c   1.000
_cell.angle_alpha   90.00
_cell.angle_beta   90.00
_cell.angle_gamma   90.00
#
_symmetry.space_group_name_H-M   'P 1'
#
loop_
_entity.id
_entity.type
_entity.pdbx_description
1 polymer ?
#
loop_
_entity_poly.entity_id
_entity_poly.type
_entity_poly.pdbx_seq_one_letter_code
_entity_poly.pdbx_strand_id
1 'polypeptide(L)' 'MLVRKAKTEDLNSILEFQLAMARETEGIELEQKTLKNGVSAVLKDSSKGHYYVAEKNGKV' A
#
# COMPACT_ATOMS: atom_id res chain seq x y z
N MET A 1 13.78 -12.18 -5.59
CA MET A 1 13.26 -10.84 -5.22
C MET A 1 12.93 -10.13 -6.51
N LEU A 2 11.72 -9.61 -6.65
CA LEU A 2 11.23 -8.95 -7.86
C LEU A 2 10.49 -7.68 -7.47
N VAL A 3 10.70 -6.58 -8.20
CA VAL A 3 9.83 -5.41 -8.14
C VAL A 3 8.77 -5.53 -9.22
N ARG A 4 7.49 -5.42 -8.83
CA ARG A 4 6.35 -5.51 -9.75
C ARG A 4 5.29 -4.48 -9.41
N LYS A 5 4.39 -4.19 -10.35
CA LYS A 5 3.16 -3.44 -10.02
C LYS A 5 2.36 -4.20 -8.97
N ALA A 6 1.81 -3.46 -8.03
CA ALA A 6 0.93 -4.02 -7.00
C ALA A 6 -0.37 -4.53 -7.63
N LYS A 7 -0.92 -5.56 -7.01
CA LYS A 7 -2.24 -6.15 -7.31
C LYS A 7 -3.17 -5.89 -6.13
N THR A 8 -4.46 -6.11 -6.33
CA THR A 8 -5.47 -6.00 -5.27
C THR A 8 -5.15 -6.86 -4.05
N GLU A 9 -4.48 -8.00 -4.26
CA GLU A 9 -4.03 -8.92 -3.19
C GLU A 9 -3.00 -8.27 -2.25
N ASP A 10 -2.21 -7.30 -2.73
CA ASP A 10 -1.18 -6.62 -1.94
C ASP A 10 -1.76 -5.47 -1.08
N LEU A 11 -3.08 -5.23 -1.16
CA LEU A 11 -3.74 -4.11 -0.46
C LEU A 11 -3.39 -4.09 1.03
N ASN A 12 -3.48 -5.24 1.71
CA ASN A 12 -3.24 -5.30 3.15
C ASN A 12 -1.79 -4.95 3.49
N SER A 13 -0.81 -5.48 2.75
CA SER A 13 0.62 -5.15 2.95
C SER A 13 0.87 -3.65 2.76
N ILE A 14 0.27 -3.04 1.71
CA ILE A 14 0.41 -1.60 1.47
C ILE A 14 -0.18 -0.77 2.61
N LEU A 15 -1.35 -1.16 3.14
CA LEU A 15 -1.96 -0.48 4.28
C LEU A 15 -1.07 -0.54 5.53
N GLU A 16 -0.56 -1.73 5.86
CA GLU A 16 0.34 -1.92 6.99
C GLU A 16 1.60 -1.05 6.85
N PHE A 17 2.20 -1.02 5.66
CA PHE A 17 3.39 -0.20 5.41
C PHE A 17 3.12 1.30 5.54
N GLN A 18 1.99 1.80 5.03
CA GLN A 18 1.67 3.22 5.12
C GLN A 18 1.30 3.65 6.55
N LEU A 19 0.62 2.79 7.32
CA LEU A 19 0.36 3.03 8.75
C LEU A 19 1.66 3.09 9.53
N ALA A 20 2.55 2.11 9.34
CA ALA A 20 3.86 2.07 10.00
C ALA A 20 4.70 3.28 9.63
N MET A 21 4.82 3.60 8.34
CA MET A 21 5.60 4.73 7.85
C MET A 21 5.12 6.06 8.42
N ALA A 22 3.81 6.33 8.41
CA ALA A 22 3.26 7.59 8.95
C ALA A 22 3.55 7.73 10.45
N ARG A 23 3.47 6.64 11.20
CA ARG A 23 3.78 6.63 12.63
C ARG A 23 5.28 6.81 12.90
N GLU A 24 6.13 6.09 12.18
CA GLU A 24 7.58 6.06 12.39
C GLU A 24 8.27 7.36 11.98
N THR A 25 7.79 8.01 10.92
CA THR A 25 8.47 9.18 10.32
C THR A 25 7.83 10.50 10.69
N GLU A 26 6.51 10.53 10.93
CA GLU A 26 5.75 11.76 11.18
C GLU A 26 5.01 11.73 12.53
N GLY A 27 4.99 10.59 13.23
CA GLY A 27 4.24 10.45 14.49
C GLY A 27 2.71 10.50 14.31
N ILE A 28 2.23 10.23 13.09
CA ILE A 28 0.80 10.32 12.73
C ILE A 28 0.16 8.94 12.75
N GLU A 29 -1.00 8.84 13.40
CA GLU A 29 -1.88 7.68 13.33
C GLU A 29 -2.94 7.93 12.24
N LEU A 30 -2.83 7.22 11.11
CA LEU A 30 -3.80 7.35 10.01
C LEU A 30 -5.09 6.59 10.33
N GLU A 31 -6.23 7.17 9.94
CA GLU A 31 -7.53 6.49 10.04
C GLU A 31 -7.63 5.38 8.97
N GLN A 32 -7.79 4.14 9.43
CA GLN A 32 -7.66 2.95 8.58
C GLN A 32 -8.70 2.87 7.46
N LYS A 33 -9.95 3.28 7.70
CA LYS A 33 -11.00 3.20 6.67
C LYS A 33 -10.71 4.17 5.52
N THR A 34 -10.28 5.37 5.84
CA THR A 34 -9.90 6.41 4.87
C THR A 34 -8.69 5.96 4.06
N LEU A 35 -7.65 5.46 4.72
CA LEU A 35 -6.46 4.92 4.07
C LEU A 35 -6.82 3.77 3.13
N LYS A 36 -7.61 2.80 3.61
CA LYS A 36 -8.08 1.65 2.82
C LYS A 36 -8.84 2.07 1.57
N ASN A 37 -9.73 3.04 1.68
CA ASN A 37 -10.48 3.56 0.55
C ASN A 37 -9.56 4.24 -0.48
N GLY A 38 -8.59 5.04 0.00
CA GLY A 38 -7.61 5.71 -0.86
C GLY A 38 -6.73 4.72 -1.64
N VAL A 39 -6.11 3.77 -0.95
CA VAL A 39 -5.25 2.75 -1.59
C VAL A 39 -6.06 1.90 -2.56
N SER A 40 -7.28 1.48 -2.17
CA SER A 40 -8.18 0.73 -3.05
C SER A 40 -8.54 1.50 -4.31
N ALA A 41 -8.74 2.82 -4.21
CA ALA A 41 -9.06 3.65 -5.37
C ALA A 41 -7.91 3.72 -6.38
N VAL A 42 -6.67 3.82 -5.90
CA VAL A 42 -5.46 3.82 -6.75
C VAL A 42 -5.24 2.43 -7.40
N LEU A 43 -5.43 1.34 -6.64
CA LEU A 43 -5.27 -0.01 -7.19
C LEU A 43 -6.31 -0.34 -8.28
N LYS A 44 -7.51 0.25 -8.20
CA LYS A 44 -8.61 0.03 -9.15
C LYS A 44 -8.56 0.93 -10.39
N ASP A 45 -7.90 2.08 -10.29
CA ASP A 45 -7.85 3.07 -11.36
C ASP A 45 -6.41 3.52 -11.61
N SER A 46 -5.83 2.99 -12.68
CA SER A 46 -4.47 3.30 -13.12
C SER A 46 -4.21 4.78 -13.41
N SER A 47 -5.25 5.58 -13.67
CA SER A 47 -5.10 7.02 -13.89
C SER A 47 -4.80 7.79 -12.61
N LYS A 48 -5.11 7.22 -11.44
CA LYS A 48 -4.88 7.84 -10.13
C LYS A 48 -3.47 7.60 -9.58
N GLY A 49 -2.71 6.71 -10.20
CA GLY A 49 -1.34 6.38 -9.81
C GLY A 49 -1.06 4.89 -9.81
N HIS A 50 0.15 4.53 -9.40
CA HIS A 50 0.62 3.15 -9.37
C HIS A 50 1.42 2.86 -8.11
N TYR A 51 1.08 1.76 -7.44
CA TYR A 51 1.94 1.15 -6.45
C TYR A 51 2.85 0.12 -7.11
N TYR A 52 4.10 0.09 -6.66
CA TYR A 52 5.05 -0.99 -6.93
C TYR A 52 5.45 -1.63 -5.61
N VAL A 53 5.58 -2.94 -5.62
CA VAL A 53 5.94 -3.74 -4.45
C VAL A 53 7.19 -4.57 -4.76
N ALA A 54 8.04 -4.73 -3.75
CA ALA A 54 9.12 -5.69 -3.78
C ALA A 54 8.61 -7.01 -3.19
N GLU A 55 8.59 -8.07 -3.99
CA GLU A 55 8.18 -9.39 -3.55
C GLU A 55 9.39 -10.31 -3.38
N LYS A 56 9.42 -11.04 -2.28
CA LYS A 56 10.38 -12.11 -2.00
C LYS A 56 9.65 -13.36 -1.53
N ASN A 57 9.81 -14.45 -2.27
CA ASN A 57 9.21 -15.76 -1.95
C ASN A 57 7.69 -15.70 -1.78
N GLY A 58 6.98 -15.02 -2.68
CA GLY A 58 5.52 -14.89 -2.63
C GLY A 58 5.00 -13.89 -1.58
N LYS A 59 5.89 -13.21 -0.86
CA LYS A 59 5.54 -12.22 0.15
C LYS A 59 6.01 -10.83 -0.26
N VAL A 60 5.07 -9.89 -0.21
CA VAL A 60 5.33 -8.44 -0.19
C VAL A 60 5.69 -8.03 1.23
#